data_AF-A0A7X6SSI3-F1
#
_entry.id   AF-A0A7X6SSI3-F1
#
_cell.length_a   1.000
_cell.length_b   1.000
_cell.length_c   1.000
_cell.angle_alpha   90.00
_cell.angle_beta   90.00
_cell.angle_gamma   90.00
#
_symmetry.space_group_name_H-M   'P 1'
#
loop_
_entity.id
_entity.type
_entity.pdbx_description
1 polymer ?
#
loop_
_entity_poly.entity_id
_entity_poly.type
_entity_poly.pdbx_seq_one_letter_code
_entity_poly.pdbx_strand_id
1 'polypeptide(L)'
;MNSVLDTFRRWNNIAGWSVFAISATVYMLTAEPTVSFWDCGEFILSAFRLQVGHPPGAPLFLMLGRVATFFAGGDVSRVAFTVNSFSAICSALTILFLFWSVTHLVRRVVNRNGEMQTKDILPVIGSGIAGALAYTFSDTFWFSAVEGELYALSSLCTALVFWTMLKWEEEADTAYAGRWIMLTAYIIGLSLGIHRLNLLVIPALVFVVYFKKYEVSGKGILKTLLLAILILGFMVFVLIPGVPKAAGWFELFFVNVLGLPYNTGLLIFIAAVIALLIAGIRYSLRRKNVILNYIITAITVIMIGHSSYAMIMIRSSAKPPMNQNNPSDIFALGYYINMEQYGSAPLVFGPYYSAPAVDVKNKVSGYNKVDGKYEPYFRPEYKYDNRFETVFPRMYSRDPDHEEAYNFWAGTKGKKYTITSGSGKRTLVCPTFGENLRFFFRYQTGFMYLRYFMWNFAGRQN
;
A
#
# COMPACT_ATOMS: atom_id res chain seq x y z
N MET A 1 29.43 -18.35 31.65
CA MET A 1 27.96 -18.26 31.81
C MET A 1 27.43 -17.36 30.71
N ASN A 2 26.46 -17.81 29.91
CA ASN A 2 25.77 -16.93 28.97
C ASN A 2 25.06 -15.83 29.76
N SER A 3 25.03 -14.61 29.25
CA SER A 3 24.26 -13.54 29.89
C SER A 3 22.77 -13.91 29.87
N VAL A 4 21.97 -13.30 30.78
CA VAL A 4 20.51 -13.45 30.76
C VAL A 4 19.96 -13.04 29.39
N LEU A 5 20.56 -12.02 28.77
CA LEU A 5 20.20 -11.54 27.44
C LEU A 5 20.50 -12.56 26.33
N ASP A 6 21.63 -13.26 26.39
CA ASP A 6 21.95 -14.32 25.43
C ASP A 6 21.00 -15.51 25.57
N THR A 7 20.67 -15.85 26.82
CA THR A 7 19.67 -16.89 27.12
C THR A 7 18.30 -16.51 26.57
N PHE A 8 17.86 -15.27 26.79
CA PHE A 8 16.63 -14.73 26.20
C PHE A 8 16.68 -14.79 24.67
N ARG A 9 17.73 -14.28 24.04
CA ARG A 9 17.88 -14.25 22.57
C ARG A 9 17.77 -15.64 21.97
N ARG A 10 18.40 -16.64 22.60
CA ARG A 10 18.32 -18.05 22.17
C ARG A 10 16.88 -18.55 22.21
N TRP A 11 16.20 -18.43 23.35
CA TRP A 11 14.83 -18.90 23.50
C TRP A 11 13.82 -18.13 22.66
N ASN A 12 14.01 -16.82 22.51
CA ASN A 12 13.20 -15.96 21.64
C ASN A 12 13.34 -16.37 20.17
N ASN A 13 14.54 -16.72 19.70
CA ASN A 13 14.73 -17.19 18.34
C ASN A 13 14.09 -18.57 18.12
N ILE A 14 14.28 -19.50 19.06
CA ILE A 14 13.65 -20.83 19.00
C ILE A 14 12.12 -20.70 18.97
N ALA A 15 11.54 -19.95 19.92
CA ALA A 15 10.09 -19.75 20.01
C ALA A 15 9.53 -19.08 18.75
N GLY A 16 10.21 -18.07 18.21
CA GLY A 16 9.81 -17.44 16.95
C GLY A 16 9.73 -18.45 15.80
N TRP A 17 10.80 -19.23 15.59
CA TRP A 17 10.81 -20.27 14.54
C TRP A 17 9.82 -21.41 14.81
N SER A 18 9.52 -21.74 16.07
CA SER A 18 8.45 -22.68 16.41
C SER A 18 7.07 -22.13 16.03
N VAL A 19 6.79 -20.86 16.32
CA VAL A 19 5.54 -20.19 15.93
C VAL A 19 5.42 -20.09 14.41
N PHE A 20 6.53 -19.81 13.70
CA PHE A 20 6.60 -19.91 12.25
C PHE A 20 6.21 -21.31 11.76
N ALA A 21 6.81 -22.37 12.33
CA ALA A 21 6.53 -23.74 11.91
C ALA A 21 5.06 -24.14 12.16
N ILE A 22 4.48 -23.72 13.28
CA ILE A 22 3.06 -23.93 13.58
C ILE A 22 2.18 -23.22 12.56
N SER A 23 2.39 -21.91 12.34
CA SER A 23 1.59 -21.13 11.39
C SER A 23 1.75 -21.62 9.95
N ALA A 24 2.97 -21.92 9.51
CA ALA A 24 3.23 -22.50 8.20
C ALA A 24 2.51 -23.84 8.03
N THR A 25 2.54 -24.72 9.04
CA THR A 25 1.83 -26.01 8.98
C THR A 25 0.32 -25.79 8.86
N VAL A 26 -0.26 -24.93 9.70
CA VAL A 26 -1.70 -24.63 9.67
C VAL A 26 -2.12 -24.08 8.30
N TYR A 27 -1.40 -23.07 7.80
CA TYR A 27 -1.74 -22.44 6.52
C TYR A 27 -1.51 -23.37 5.33
N MET A 28 -0.46 -24.20 5.34
CA MET A 28 -0.23 -25.18 4.27
C MET A 28 -1.28 -26.30 4.27
N LEU A 29 -1.73 -26.76 5.43
CA LEU A 29 -2.79 -27.78 5.54
C LEU A 29 -4.18 -27.24 5.13
N THR A 30 -4.37 -25.92 5.20
CA THR A 30 -5.62 -25.26 4.86
C THR A 30 -5.53 -24.39 3.61
N ALA A 31 -4.41 -24.48 2.88
CA ALA A 31 -4.18 -23.75 1.64
C ALA A 31 -5.22 -24.17 0.60
N GLU A 32 -5.72 -23.20 -0.15
CA GLU A 32 -6.64 -23.48 -1.25
C GLU A 32 -5.97 -24.45 -2.23
N PRO A 33 -6.59 -25.59 -2.57
CA PRO A 33 -5.95 -26.58 -3.44
C PRO A 33 -5.86 -26.11 -4.89
N THR A 34 -6.72 -25.15 -5.27
CA THR A 34 -6.82 -24.60 -6.62
C THR A 34 -7.02 -23.08 -6.58
N VAL A 35 -7.75 -22.52 -7.54
CA VAL A 35 -8.05 -21.10 -7.62
C VAL A 35 -9.23 -20.78 -6.69
N SER A 36 -9.05 -19.86 -5.76
CA SER A 36 -10.14 -19.34 -4.92
C SER A 36 -10.95 -18.26 -5.64
N PHE A 37 -12.02 -17.81 -4.99
CA PHE A 37 -12.91 -16.77 -5.51
C PHE A 37 -12.19 -15.40 -5.65
N TRP A 38 -12.75 -14.51 -6.47
CA TRP A 38 -12.25 -13.13 -6.67
C TRP A 38 -10.94 -13.05 -7.47
N ASP A 39 -9.89 -12.47 -6.91
CA ASP A 39 -8.70 -11.99 -7.60
C ASP A 39 -7.61 -13.05 -7.76
N CYS A 40 -7.66 -14.09 -6.93
CA CYS A 40 -6.64 -15.12 -6.88
C CYS A 40 -6.41 -15.79 -8.24
N GLY A 41 -7.46 -16.08 -9.00
CA GLY A 41 -7.33 -16.65 -10.35
C GLY A 41 -6.54 -15.75 -11.29
N GLU A 42 -6.80 -14.45 -11.24
CA GLU A 42 -6.09 -13.46 -12.03
C GLU A 42 -4.63 -13.34 -11.60
N PHE A 43 -4.36 -13.26 -10.29
CA PHE A 43 -3.01 -13.15 -9.76
C PHE A 43 -2.15 -14.39 -10.03
N ILE A 44 -2.71 -15.58 -9.83
CA ILE A 44 -2.04 -16.86 -10.14
C ILE A 44 -1.72 -16.94 -11.63
N LEU A 45 -2.68 -16.61 -12.51
CA LEU A 45 -2.47 -16.60 -13.95
C LEU A 45 -1.43 -15.56 -14.38
N SER A 46 -1.50 -14.37 -13.78
CA SER A 46 -0.53 -13.29 -13.99
C SER A 46 0.87 -13.71 -13.57
N ALA A 47 1.02 -14.34 -12.41
CA ALA A 47 2.30 -14.81 -11.91
C ALA A 47 2.85 -15.95 -12.80
N PHE A 48 2.01 -16.93 -13.17
CA PHE A 48 2.42 -18.08 -13.96
C PHE A 48 2.96 -17.70 -15.35
N ARG A 49 2.41 -16.68 -16.00
CA ARG A 49 2.81 -16.27 -17.35
C ARG A 49 3.46 -14.89 -17.42
N LEU A 50 3.73 -14.27 -16.26
CA LEU A 50 4.14 -12.87 -16.13
C LEU A 50 3.27 -11.96 -16.99
N GLN A 51 1.96 -11.98 -16.75
CA GLN A 51 0.99 -11.15 -17.46
C GLN A 51 0.73 -9.84 -16.71
N VAL A 52 -0.04 -8.94 -17.31
CA VAL A 52 -0.40 -7.67 -16.68
C VAL A 52 -1.85 -7.78 -16.20
N GLY A 53 -1.99 -8.01 -14.90
CA GLY A 53 -3.29 -8.05 -14.22
C GLY A 53 -3.87 -6.66 -13.97
N HIS A 54 -4.95 -6.59 -13.20
CA HIS A 54 -5.66 -5.35 -12.92
C HIS A 54 -4.78 -4.36 -12.15
N PRO A 55 -5.05 -3.05 -12.26
CA PRO A 55 -4.18 -2.04 -11.67
C PRO A 55 -4.29 -2.01 -10.13
N PRO A 56 -3.17 -1.84 -9.39
CA PRO A 56 -1.85 -1.41 -9.87
C PRO A 56 -0.89 -2.56 -10.22
N GLY A 57 -1.37 -3.80 -10.37
CA GLY A 57 -0.63 -4.91 -10.99
C GLY A 57 0.33 -5.70 -10.10
N ALA A 58 0.67 -5.22 -8.91
CA ALA A 58 1.51 -5.90 -7.92
C ALA A 58 2.75 -6.63 -8.51
N PRO A 59 3.60 -5.96 -9.30
CA PRO A 59 4.66 -6.60 -10.08
C PRO A 59 5.64 -7.44 -9.26
N LEU A 60 5.97 -7.02 -8.04
CA LEU A 60 6.87 -7.79 -7.19
C LEU A 60 6.24 -9.11 -6.73
N PHE A 61 4.94 -9.08 -6.41
CA PHE A 61 4.20 -10.31 -6.12
C PHE A 61 4.18 -11.23 -7.34
N LEU A 62 3.93 -10.70 -8.54
CA LEU A 62 3.93 -11.51 -9.76
C LEU A 62 5.29 -12.15 -10.07
N MET A 63 6.39 -11.42 -9.88
CA MET A 63 7.74 -11.95 -10.09
C MET A 63 8.11 -13.04 -9.08
N LEU A 64 7.79 -12.85 -7.79
CA LEU A 64 8.05 -13.88 -6.77
C LEU A 64 7.10 -15.07 -6.91
N GLY A 65 5.83 -14.82 -7.23
CA GLY A 65 4.85 -15.85 -7.56
C GLY A 65 5.28 -16.67 -8.78
N ARG A 66 5.89 -16.05 -9.79
CA ARG A 66 6.49 -16.77 -10.93
C ARG A 66 7.56 -17.76 -10.47
N VAL A 67 8.43 -17.36 -9.55
CA VAL A 67 9.41 -18.27 -8.94
C VAL A 67 8.72 -19.41 -8.20
N ALA A 68 7.64 -19.11 -7.45
CA ALA A 68 6.85 -20.12 -6.77
C ALA A 68 6.27 -21.17 -7.75
N THR A 69 5.85 -20.75 -8.95
CA THR A 69 5.31 -21.70 -9.95
C THR A 69 6.33 -22.75 -10.42
N PHE A 70 7.64 -22.53 -10.26
CA PHE A 70 8.64 -23.54 -10.62
C PHE A 70 8.61 -24.76 -9.69
N PHE A 71 8.10 -24.61 -8.47
CA PHE A 71 7.92 -25.74 -7.55
C PHE A 71 6.77 -26.68 -7.96
N ALA A 72 6.00 -26.33 -9.00
CA ALA A 72 5.02 -27.23 -9.60
C ALA A 72 5.67 -28.36 -10.40
N GLY A 73 6.99 -28.32 -10.65
CA GLY A 73 7.72 -29.39 -11.33
C GLY A 73 7.29 -29.60 -12.79
N GLY A 74 6.71 -28.58 -13.42
CA GLY A 74 6.15 -28.66 -14.78
C GLY A 74 4.69 -29.13 -14.85
N ASP A 75 4.11 -29.57 -13.74
CA ASP A 75 2.69 -29.95 -13.67
C ASP A 75 1.81 -28.71 -13.53
N VAL A 76 1.13 -28.33 -14.61
CA VAL A 76 0.26 -27.14 -14.67
C VAL A 76 -0.88 -27.23 -13.65
N SER A 77 -1.36 -28.42 -13.31
CA SER A 77 -2.45 -28.59 -12.33
C SER A 77 -2.05 -28.17 -10.91
N ARG A 78 -0.74 -28.14 -10.61
CA ARG A 78 -0.19 -27.76 -9.29
C ARG A 78 0.17 -26.28 -9.17
N VAL A 79 0.13 -25.53 -10.26
CA VAL A 79 0.56 -24.12 -10.28
C VAL A 79 -0.19 -23.30 -9.24
N ALA A 80 -1.53 -23.41 -9.20
CA ALA A 80 -2.35 -22.69 -8.24
C ALA A 80 -1.93 -22.99 -6.80
N PHE A 81 -1.82 -24.27 -6.45
CA PHE A 81 -1.38 -24.69 -5.12
C PHE A 81 0.01 -24.16 -4.75
N THR A 82 0.97 -24.11 -5.69
CA THR A 82 2.31 -23.57 -5.39
C THR A 82 2.31 -22.06 -5.11
N VAL A 83 1.42 -21.30 -5.76
CA VAL A 83 1.28 -19.86 -5.48
C VAL A 83 0.54 -19.65 -4.15
N ASN A 84 -0.51 -20.43 -3.87
CA ASN A 84 -1.20 -20.39 -2.57
C ASN A 84 -0.24 -20.79 -1.42
N SER A 85 0.61 -21.79 -1.65
CA SER A 85 1.68 -22.18 -0.71
C SER A 85 2.68 -21.06 -0.48
N PHE A 86 3.03 -20.30 -1.52
CA PHE A 86 3.89 -19.12 -1.37
C PHE A 86 3.24 -18.04 -0.49
N SER A 87 1.94 -17.79 -0.65
CA SER A 87 1.17 -16.92 0.27
C SER A 87 1.16 -17.44 1.70
N ALA A 88 0.94 -18.74 1.89
CA ALA A 88 0.96 -19.39 3.21
C ALA A 88 2.31 -19.21 3.93
N ILE A 89 3.42 -19.40 3.21
CA ILE A 89 4.77 -19.19 3.75
C ILE A 89 5.04 -17.71 4.06
N CYS A 90 4.62 -16.79 3.18
CA CYS A 90 4.75 -15.35 3.45
C CYS A 90 3.97 -14.93 4.70
N SER A 91 2.76 -15.48 4.88
CA SER A 91 1.93 -15.23 6.04
C SER A 91 2.53 -15.82 7.31
N ALA A 92 3.09 -17.03 7.26
CA ALA A 92 3.82 -17.61 8.39
C ALA A 92 5.05 -16.77 8.78
N LEU A 93 5.81 -16.26 7.79
CA LEU A 93 6.91 -15.31 8.05
C LEU A 93 6.41 -14.00 8.67
N THR A 94 5.21 -13.53 8.29
CA THR A 94 4.57 -12.38 8.94
C THR A 94 4.38 -12.65 10.43
N ILE A 95 3.88 -13.84 10.79
CA ILE A 95 3.70 -14.26 12.20
C ILE A 95 5.04 -14.29 12.94
N LEU A 96 6.13 -14.75 12.31
CA LEU A 96 7.47 -14.73 12.89
C LEU A 96 7.93 -13.31 13.25
N PHE A 97 7.81 -12.36 12.32
CA PHE A 97 8.21 -10.98 12.56
C PHE A 97 7.28 -10.25 13.53
N LEU A 98 5.98 -10.59 13.53
CA LEU A 98 5.04 -10.13 14.54
C LEU A 98 5.46 -10.62 15.92
N PHE A 99 5.77 -11.91 16.07
CA PHE A 99 6.27 -12.49 17.32
C PHE A 99 7.48 -11.72 17.83
N TRP A 100 8.52 -11.51 17.01
CA TRP A 100 9.71 -10.78 17.42
C TRP A 100 9.45 -9.30 17.72
N SER A 101 8.47 -8.68 17.06
CA SER A 101 8.06 -7.31 17.36
C SER A 101 7.37 -7.22 18.71
N VAL A 102 6.46 -8.15 19.01
CA VAL A 102 5.77 -8.23 20.30
C VAL A 102 6.77 -8.49 21.43
N THR A 103 7.66 -9.49 21.29
CA THR A 103 8.64 -9.78 22.35
C THR A 103 9.61 -8.62 22.55
N HIS A 104 10.02 -7.91 21.49
CA HIS A 104 10.81 -6.69 21.61
C HIS A 104 10.10 -5.62 22.44
N LEU A 105 8.85 -5.32 22.11
CA LEU A 105 8.07 -4.28 22.80
C LEU A 105 7.76 -4.66 24.26
N VAL A 106 7.33 -5.89 24.52
CA VAL A 106 7.03 -6.36 25.89
C VAL A 106 8.30 -6.35 26.74
N ARG A 107 9.45 -6.78 26.19
CA ARG A 107 10.74 -6.68 26.89
C ARG A 107 11.09 -5.24 27.24
N ARG A 108 10.82 -4.27 26.35
CA ARG A 108 11.05 -2.83 26.65
C ARG A 108 10.19 -2.34 27.81
N VAL A 109 8.95 -2.83 27.93
CA VAL A 109 8.07 -2.50 29.06
C VAL A 109 8.58 -3.12 30.37
N VAL A 110 8.97 -4.39 30.34
CA VAL A 110 9.45 -5.10 31.54
C VAL A 110 10.80 -4.54 32.03
N ASN A 111 11.70 -4.18 31.11
CA ASN A 111 13.05 -3.70 31.43
C ASN A 111 13.13 -2.17 31.60
N ARG A 112 12.00 -1.49 31.89
CA ARG A 112 11.96 -0.01 31.93
C ARG A 112 12.91 0.60 32.98
N ASN A 113 13.21 -0.14 34.06
CA ASN A 113 13.96 0.34 35.22
C ASN A 113 15.26 -0.45 35.49
N GLY A 114 15.72 -1.31 34.58
CA GLY A 114 16.92 -2.13 34.80
C GLY A 114 17.18 -3.20 33.76
N GLU A 115 18.20 -4.01 33.99
CA GLU A 115 18.54 -5.14 33.13
C GLU A 115 17.51 -6.28 33.23
N MET A 116 17.38 -7.03 32.15
CA MET A 116 16.49 -8.19 32.08
C MET A 116 16.89 -9.25 33.10
N GLN A 117 15.92 -9.77 33.86
CA GLN A 117 16.15 -10.88 34.77
C GLN A 117 15.65 -12.20 34.17
N THR A 118 16.17 -13.33 34.66
CA THR A 118 15.79 -14.67 34.17
C THR A 118 14.28 -14.94 34.28
N LYS A 119 13.64 -14.40 35.34
CA LYS A 119 12.19 -14.54 35.56
C LYS A 119 11.33 -13.85 34.49
N ASP A 120 11.89 -12.86 33.79
CA ASP A 120 11.17 -12.06 32.80
C ASP A 120 11.12 -12.75 31.42
N ILE A 121 11.99 -13.74 31.19
CA ILE A 121 12.11 -14.43 29.89
C ILE A 121 10.80 -15.11 29.50
N LEU A 122 10.21 -15.89 30.41
CA LEU A 122 9.02 -16.67 30.12
C LEU A 122 7.78 -15.77 29.86
N PRO A 123 7.47 -14.75 30.69
CA PRO A 123 6.39 -13.81 30.40
C PRO A 123 6.56 -13.08 29.06
N VAL A 124 7.78 -12.65 28.70
CA VAL A 124 8.03 -11.95 27.43
C VAL A 124 7.77 -12.88 26.24
N ILE A 125 8.34 -14.10 26.28
CA ILE A 125 8.14 -15.09 25.20
C ILE A 125 6.68 -15.53 25.14
N GLY A 126 6.04 -15.82 26.27
CA GLY A 126 4.64 -16.19 26.35
C GLY A 126 3.72 -15.11 25.78
N SER A 127 4.00 -13.83 26.04
CA SER A 127 3.27 -12.71 25.44
C SER A 127 3.43 -12.68 23.92
N GLY A 128 4.65 -12.93 23.42
CA GLY A 128 4.93 -13.05 22.00
C GLY A 128 4.14 -14.19 21.34
N ILE A 129 4.17 -15.39 21.94
CA ILE A 129 3.45 -16.56 21.44
C ILE A 129 1.95 -16.28 21.40
N ALA A 130 1.39 -15.76 22.51
CA ALA A 130 -0.03 -15.45 22.60
C ALA A 130 -0.47 -14.43 21.55
N GLY A 131 0.25 -13.31 21.42
CA GLY A 131 -0.08 -12.26 20.44
C GLY A 131 0.07 -12.73 18.99
N ALA A 132 1.14 -13.47 18.68
CA ALA A 132 1.38 -13.98 17.34
C ALA A 132 0.35 -15.05 16.93
N LEU A 133 0.07 -16.03 17.80
CA LEU A 133 -0.92 -17.07 17.51
C LEU A 133 -2.35 -16.54 17.50
N ALA A 134 -2.69 -15.54 18.32
CA ALA A 134 -4.00 -14.88 18.22
C ALA A 134 -4.20 -14.26 16.83
N TYR A 135 -3.16 -13.66 16.24
CA TYR A 135 -3.23 -13.16 14.87
C TYR A 135 -3.23 -14.30 13.85
N THR A 136 -2.46 -15.37 14.07
CA THR A 136 -2.43 -16.56 13.21
C THR A 136 -3.83 -17.10 12.93
N PHE A 137 -4.67 -17.17 13.97
CA PHE A 137 -6.01 -17.72 13.91
C PHE A 137 -7.10 -16.65 13.77
N SER A 138 -6.74 -15.41 13.45
CA SER A 138 -7.73 -14.36 13.17
C SER A 138 -8.36 -14.56 11.79
N ASP A 139 -9.68 -14.40 11.70
CA ASP A 139 -10.49 -14.77 10.54
C ASP A 139 -10.02 -14.11 9.23
N THR A 140 -9.78 -12.79 9.25
CA THR A 140 -9.36 -12.04 8.05
C THR A 140 -7.94 -12.39 7.63
N PHE A 141 -7.02 -12.54 8.59
CA PHE A 141 -5.64 -12.85 8.26
C PHE A 141 -5.49 -14.29 7.76
N TRP A 142 -6.17 -15.25 8.39
CA TRP A 142 -6.13 -16.64 7.95
C TRP A 142 -6.74 -16.77 6.55
N PHE A 143 -7.89 -16.16 6.28
CA PHE A 143 -8.52 -16.18 4.96
C PHE A 143 -7.54 -15.74 3.85
N SER A 144 -6.85 -14.61 4.04
CA SER A 144 -5.85 -14.14 3.08
C SER A 144 -4.53 -14.93 3.09
N ALA A 145 -4.23 -15.68 4.15
CA ALA A 145 -2.99 -16.46 4.25
C ALA A 145 -3.00 -17.71 3.38
N VAL A 146 -4.18 -18.25 3.07
CA VAL A 146 -4.36 -19.55 2.37
C VAL A 146 -4.60 -19.42 0.88
N GLU A 147 -4.67 -18.19 0.36
CA GLU A 147 -5.01 -17.89 -1.03
C GLU A 147 -3.90 -17.10 -1.76
N GLY A 148 -3.84 -17.28 -3.08
CA GLY A 148 -2.79 -16.75 -3.97
C GLY A 148 -2.93 -15.26 -4.26
N GLU A 149 -2.99 -14.43 -3.22
CA GLU A 149 -3.20 -12.99 -3.31
C GLU A 149 -2.05 -12.16 -2.72
N LEU A 150 -1.96 -10.89 -3.13
CA LEU A 150 -0.87 -9.98 -2.76
C LEU A 150 -0.82 -9.60 -1.27
N TYR A 151 -1.91 -9.83 -0.52
CA TYR A 151 -2.02 -9.40 0.87
C TYR A 151 -1.08 -10.15 1.81
N ALA A 152 -0.81 -11.44 1.55
CA ALA A 152 0.15 -12.23 2.32
C ALA A 152 1.56 -11.63 2.25
N LEU A 153 2.04 -11.35 1.04
CA LEU A 153 3.35 -10.73 0.83
C LEU A 153 3.40 -9.28 1.33
N SER A 154 2.30 -8.53 1.16
CA SER A 154 2.18 -7.17 1.72
C SER A 154 2.30 -7.17 3.24
N SER A 155 1.64 -8.11 3.91
CA SER A 155 1.68 -8.23 5.38
C SER A 155 3.08 -8.58 5.87
N LEU A 156 3.78 -9.48 5.15
CA LEU A 156 5.17 -9.81 5.43
C LEU A 156 6.07 -8.58 5.35
N CYS A 157 5.94 -7.78 4.29
CA CYS A 157 6.73 -6.56 4.16
C CYS A 157 6.42 -5.56 5.28
N THR A 158 5.15 -5.36 5.65
CA THR A 158 4.77 -4.49 6.76
C THR A 158 5.40 -4.96 8.08
N ALA A 159 5.30 -6.25 8.40
CA ALA A 159 5.88 -6.81 9.62
C ALA A 159 7.41 -6.70 9.63
N LEU A 160 8.06 -6.95 8.49
CA LEU A 160 9.52 -6.81 8.33
C LEU A 160 9.97 -5.35 8.46
N VAL A 161 9.25 -4.40 7.85
CA VAL A 161 9.53 -2.96 7.96
C VAL A 161 9.44 -2.49 9.41
N PHE A 162 8.40 -2.90 10.13
CA PHE A 162 8.26 -2.56 11.53
C PHE A 162 9.37 -3.19 12.38
N TRP A 163 9.63 -4.48 12.20
CA TRP A 163 10.69 -5.20 12.91
C TRP A 163 12.10 -4.63 12.65
N THR A 164 12.42 -4.28 11.40
CA THR A 164 13.72 -3.66 11.05
C THR A 164 13.91 -2.30 11.72
N MET A 165 12.84 -1.52 11.92
CA MET A 165 12.92 -0.28 12.70
C MET A 165 13.04 -0.50 14.19
N LEU A 166 12.51 -1.60 14.74
CA LEU A 166 12.80 -2.00 16.11
C LEU A 166 14.28 -2.41 16.26
N LYS A 167 14.88 -3.03 15.24
CA LYS A 167 16.33 -3.29 15.20
C LYS A 167 17.16 -2.01 15.11
N TRP A 168 16.71 -1.04 14.32
CA TRP A 168 17.28 0.30 14.35
C TRP A 168 17.21 0.90 15.77
N GLU A 169 16.07 0.77 16.46
CA GLU A 169 15.89 1.32 17.82
C GLU A 169 16.84 0.70 18.85
N GLU A 170 17.07 -0.61 18.79
CA GLU A 170 18.07 -1.31 19.63
C GLU A 170 19.49 -0.77 19.40
N GLU A 171 19.84 -0.50 18.14
CA GLU A 171 21.20 -0.15 17.73
C GLU A 171 21.41 1.36 17.50
N ALA A 172 20.43 2.22 17.84
CA ALA A 172 20.36 3.60 17.35
C ALA A 172 21.55 4.49 17.76
N ASP A 173 22.33 4.06 18.74
CA ASP A 173 23.48 4.78 19.30
C ASP A 173 24.82 4.21 18.77
N THR A 174 24.77 3.25 17.85
CA THR A 174 25.93 2.66 17.17
C THR A 174 26.21 3.36 15.83
N ALA A 175 27.47 3.33 15.38
CA ALA A 175 27.88 3.93 14.11
C ALA A 175 27.18 3.31 12.88
N TYR A 176 26.77 2.04 12.96
CA TYR A 176 26.19 1.29 11.84
C TYR A 176 24.65 1.25 11.86
N ALA A 177 24.00 1.90 12.82
CA ALA A 177 22.53 1.89 12.97
C ALA A 177 21.81 2.23 11.66
N GLY A 178 22.39 3.12 10.86
CA GLY A 178 21.82 3.57 9.59
C GLY A 178 21.49 2.48 8.58
N ARG A 179 22.16 1.33 8.64
CA ARG A 179 21.88 0.18 7.76
C ARG A 179 20.43 -0.28 7.87
N TRP A 180 19.85 -0.20 9.07
CA TRP A 180 18.46 -0.57 9.30
C TRP A 180 17.51 0.41 8.66
N ILE A 181 17.76 1.72 8.76
CA ILE A 181 16.96 2.74 8.04
C ILE A 181 17.03 2.51 6.54
N MET A 182 18.22 2.21 5.99
CA MET A 182 18.36 1.92 4.56
C MET A 182 17.63 0.65 4.15
N LEU A 183 17.73 -0.42 4.94
CA LEU A 183 16.99 -1.65 4.70
C LEU A 183 15.47 -1.43 4.76
N THR A 184 14.99 -0.70 5.77
CA THR A 184 13.59 -0.32 5.91
C THR A 184 13.11 0.49 4.69
N ALA A 185 13.87 1.50 4.26
CA ALA A 185 13.54 2.29 3.07
C ALA A 185 13.50 1.42 1.81
N TYR A 186 14.46 0.51 1.64
CA TYR A 186 14.49 -0.42 0.53
C TYR A 186 13.25 -1.33 0.50
N ILE A 187 12.87 -1.91 1.65
CA ILE A 187 11.69 -2.77 1.75
C ILE A 187 10.42 -1.96 1.48
N ILE A 188 10.29 -0.73 2.00
CA ILE A 188 9.17 0.15 1.65
C ILE A 188 9.09 0.36 0.13
N GLY A 189 10.22 0.58 -0.54
CA GLY A 189 10.28 0.69 -2.00
C GLY A 189 9.80 -0.58 -2.72
N LEU A 190 10.25 -1.75 -2.26
CA LEU A 190 9.78 -3.05 -2.77
C LEU A 190 8.26 -3.23 -2.56
N SER A 191 7.77 -2.84 -1.39
CA SER A 191 6.36 -2.94 -1.02
C SER A 191 5.43 -2.12 -1.91
N LEU A 192 5.91 -1.02 -2.50
CA LEU A 192 5.14 -0.27 -3.50
C LEU A 192 4.83 -1.12 -4.74
N GLY A 193 5.71 -2.05 -5.08
CA GLY A 193 5.50 -3.06 -6.13
C GLY A 193 4.58 -4.21 -5.73
N ILE A 194 3.99 -4.17 -4.52
CA ILE A 194 3.01 -5.15 -4.02
C ILE A 194 1.70 -4.42 -3.75
N HIS A 195 1.71 -3.51 -2.78
CA HIS A 195 0.54 -2.75 -2.36
C HIS A 195 0.91 -1.42 -1.70
N ARG A 196 0.13 -0.36 -1.97
CA ARG A 196 0.36 0.99 -1.45
C ARG A 196 0.12 1.11 0.06
N LEU A 197 -0.70 0.23 0.65
CA LEU A 197 -1.02 0.25 2.09
C LEU A 197 0.21 0.12 2.99
N ASN A 198 1.31 -0.48 2.49
CA ASN A 198 2.56 -0.57 3.24
C ASN A 198 3.13 0.79 3.65
N LEU A 199 2.76 1.89 2.98
CA LEU A 199 3.14 3.24 3.39
C LEU A 199 2.51 3.68 4.71
N LEU A 200 1.39 3.08 5.12
CA LEU A 200 0.70 3.42 6.37
C LEU A 200 1.50 3.06 7.63
N VAL A 201 2.57 2.28 7.49
CA VAL A 201 3.51 2.02 8.59
C VAL A 201 4.39 3.22 8.91
N ILE A 202 4.60 4.15 7.94
CA ILE A 202 5.52 5.29 8.07
C ILE A 202 5.26 6.11 9.34
N PRO A 203 4.01 6.51 9.68
CA PRO A 203 3.73 7.20 10.94
C PRO A 203 4.27 6.47 12.17
N ALA A 204 4.05 5.15 12.25
CA ALA A 204 4.58 4.34 13.34
C ALA A 204 6.11 4.40 13.40
N LEU A 205 6.81 4.32 12.26
CA LEU A 205 8.28 4.38 12.21
C LEU A 205 8.80 5.75 12.66
N VAL A 206 8.14 6.84 12.26
CA VAL A 206 8.50 8.20 12.67
C VAL A 206 8.34 8.35 14.19
N PHE A 207 7.30 7.74 14.78
CA PHE A 207 7.12 7.69 16.22
C PHE A 207 8.18 6.84 16.93
N VAL A 208 8.61 5.71 16.35
CA VAL A 208 9.74 4.91 16.90
C VAL A 208 11.00 5.77 16.98
N VAL A 209 11.30 6.56 15.94
CA VAL A 209 12.43 7.50 15.94
C VAL A 209 12.26 8.57 17.00
N TYR A 210 11.08 9.17 17.11
CA TYR A 210 10.79 10.20 18.09
C TYR A 210 10.99 9.69 19.53
N PHE A 211 10.37 8.56 19.88
CA PHE A 211 10.46 7.98 21.21
C PHE A 211 11.87 7.51 21.58
N LYS A 212 12.72 7.19 20.60
CA LYS A 212 14.10 6.79 20.85
C LYS A 212 15.06 7.97 21.02
N LYS A 213 14.87 9.07 20.28
CA LYS A 213 15.85 10.17 20.21
C LYS A 213 15.44 11.43 20.96
N TYR A 214 14.19 11.56 21.39
CA TYR A 214 13.67 12.78 21.99
C TYR A 214 12.86 12.51 23.25
N GLU A 215 12.80 13.49 24.14
CA GLU A 215 11.91 13.45 25.30
C GLU A 215 10.45 13.59 24.88
N VAL A 216 9.60 12.78 25.52
CA VAL A 216 8.17 12.73 25.20
C VAL A 216 7.46 13.95 25.78
N SER A 217 6.82 14.73 24.91
CA SER A 217 5.98 15.86 25.29
C SER A 217 4.77 15.99 24.36
N GLY A 218 3.68 16.58 24.83
CA GLY A 218 2.49 16.78 23.98
C GLY A 218 2.77 17.57 22.70
N LYS A 219 3.63 18.60 22.78
CA LYS A 219 4.10 19.37 21.61
C LYS A 219 4.95 18.51 20.68
N GLY A 220 5.81 17.65 21.22
CA GLY A 220 6.64 16.75 20.43
C GLY A 220 5.81 15.67 19.72
N ILE A 221 4.81 15.10 20.39
CA ILE A 221 3.84 14.17 19.77
C ILE A 221 3.12 14.85 18.61
N LEU A 222 2.59 16.07 18.79
CA LEU A 222 1.89 16.81 17.73
C LEU A 222 2.82 17.10 16.54
N LYS A 223 4.04 17.58 16.78
CA LYS A 223 5.04 17.82 15.71
C LYS A 223 5.39 16.54 14.96
N THR A 224 5.55 15.43 15.68
CA THR A 224 5.86 14.12 15.12
C THR A 224 4.73 13.61 14.25
N LEU A 225 3.47 13.76 14.70
CA LEU A 225 2.29 13.42 13.91
C LEU A 225 2.20 14.25 12.63
N LEU A 226 2.42 15.57 12.72
CA LEU A 226 2.43 16.45 11.54
C LEU A 226 3.54 16.05 10.55
N LEU A 227 4.74 15.74 11.05
CA LEU A 227 5.84 15.27 10.22
C LEU A 227 5.51 13.92 9.54
N ALA A 228 4.92 12.98 10.28
CA ALA A 228 4.48 11.70 9.75
C ALA A 228 3.44 11.86 8.63
N ILE A 229 2.44 12.72 8.83
CA ILE A 229 1.42 13.05 7.82
C ILE A 229 2.07 13.71 6.60
N LEU A 230 3.03 14.61 6.80
CA LEU A 230 3.75 15.27 5.71
C LEU A 230 4.58 14.27 4.89
N ILE A 231 5.32 13.36 5.54
CA ILE A 231 6.10 12.34 4.84
C ILE A 231 5.17 11.39 4.06
N LEU A 232 4.10 10.90 4.70
CA LEU A 232 3.12 10.04 4.03
C LEU A 232 2.45 10.76 2.86
N GLY A 233 2.02 12.00 3.05
CA GLY A 233 1.42 12.83 2.01
C GLY A 233 2.38 13.13 0.86
N PHE A 234 3.65 13.41 1.16
CA PHE A 234 4.69 13.55 0.14
C PHE A 234 4.85 12.27 -0.67
N MET A 235 4.93 11.10 -0.03
CA MET A 235 5.03 9.82 -0.76
C MET A 235 3.81 9.58 -1.67
N VAL A 236 2.61 9.72 -1.13
CA VAL A 236 1.36 9.35 -1.82
C VAL A 236 0.96 10.36 -2.89
N PHE A 237 1.05 11.66 -2.60
CA PHE A 237 0.52 12.71 -3.49
C PHE A 237 1.59 13.41 -4.34
N VAL A 238 2.87 13.29 -3.98
CA VAL A 238 3.95 13.96 -4.72
C VAL A 238 4.87 12.94 -5.40
N LEU A 239 5.49 12.03 -4.65
CA LEU A 239 6.50 11.12 -5.20
C LEU A 239 5.90 10.13 -6.20
N ILE A 240 4.90 9.34 -5.77
CA ILE A 240 4.31 8.26 -6.59
C ILE A 240 3.67 8.79 -7.88
N PRO A 241 2.79 9.81 -7.87
CA PRO A 241 2.20 10.33 -9.10
C PRO A 241 3.12 11.32 -9.83
N GLY A 242 4.01 12.02 -9.12
CA GLY A 242 4.87 13.05 -9.70
C GLY A 242 6.00 12.49 -10.56
N VAL A 243 6.56 11.32 -10.21
CA VAL A 243 7.61 10.68 -11.00
C VAL A 243 7.12 10.30 -12.40
N PRO A 244 6.00 9.57 -12.58
CA PRO A 244 5.42 9.31 -13.91
C PRO A 244 5.06 10.59 -14.66
N LYS A 245 4.55 11.61 -13.97
CA LYS A 245 4.20 12.90 -14.58
C LYS A 245 5.43 13.63 -15.14
N ALA A 246 6.52 13.68 -14.38
CA ALA A 246 7.79 14.27 -14.82
C ALA A 246 8.40 13.48 -15.99
N ALA A 247 8.35 12.15 -15.92
CA ALA A 247 8.76 11.28 -17.03
C ALA A 247 7.92 11.54 -18.29
N GLY A 248 6.61 11.76 -18.14
CA GLY A 248 5.72 12.15 -19.23
C GLY A 248 6.10 13.49 -19.88
N TRP A 249 6.56 14.48 -19.11
CA TRP A 249 7.05 15.74 -19.68
C TRP A 249 8.31 15.56 -20.53
N PHE A 250 9.24 14.73 -20.07
CA PHE A 250 10.41 14.35 -20.87
C PHE A 250 9.97 13.64 -22.15
N GLU A 251 9.05 12.68 -22.03
CA GLU A 251 8.52 11.94 -23.18
C GLU A 251 7.91 12.86 -24.24
N LEU A 252 7.05 13.81 -23.85
CA LEU A 252 6.48 14.78 -24.78
C LEU A 252 7.55 15.68 -25.41
N PHE A 253 8.54 16.12 -24.65
CA PHE A 253 9.60 16.98 -25.18
C PHE A 253 10.44 16.25 -26.23
N PHE A 254 10.99 15.08 -25.90
CA PHE A 254 11.89 14.36 -26.80
C PHE A 254 11.15 13.77 -28.01
N VAL A 255 9.91 13.31 -27.86
CA VAL A 255 9.15 12.73 -28.98
C VAL A 255 8.43 13.82 -29.79
N ASN A 256 7.58 14.64 -29.18
CA ASN A 256 6.75 15.57 -29.95
C ASN A 256 7.52 16.79 -30.45
N VAL A 257 8.51 17.28 -29.70
CA VAL A 257 9.28 18.49 -30.07
C VAL A 257 10.53 18.13 -30.86
N LEU A 258 11.31 17.14 -30.40
CA LEU A 258 12.57 16.76 -31.06
C LEU A 258 12.41 15.65 -32.11
N GLY A 259 11.24 15.03 -32.23
CA GLY A 259 10.96 14.01 -33.25
C GLY A 259 11.65 12.67 -33.01
N LEU A 260 12.06 12.36 -31.78
CA LEU A 260 12.69 11.07 -31.45
C LEU A 260 11.64 9.94 -31.35
N PRO A 261 12.05 8.67 -31.45
CA PRO A 261 11.14 7.53 -31.31
C PRO A 261 10.48 7.47 -29.92
N TYR A 262 9.31 6.83 -29.86
CA TYR A 262 8.59 6.57 -28.61
C TYR A 262 9.47 5.94 -27.52
N ASN A 263 9.15 6.27 -26.28
CA ASN A 263 9.84 5.91 -25.03
C ASN A 263 11.26 6.47 -24.87
N THR A 264 11.78 7.25 -25.83
CA THR A 264 13.13 7.82 -25.72
C THR A 264 13.23 8.85 -24.59
N GLY A 265 12.21 9.69 -24.41
CA GLY A 265 12.20 10.68 -23.33
C GLY A 265 12.14 10.03 -21.94
N LEU A 266 11.38 8.94 -21.79
CA LEU A 266 11.37 8.11 -20.59
C LEU A 266 12.76 7.55 -20.26
N LEU A 267 13.49 7.01 -21.24
CA LEU A 267 14.84 6.48 -21.01
C LEU A 267 15.82 7.57 -20.60
N ILE A 268 15.74 8.75 -21.24
CA ILE A 268 16.56 9.92 -20.87
C ILE A 268 16.21 10.38 -19.45
N PHE A 269 14.93 10.42 -19.09
CA PHE A 269 14.49 10.76 -17.74
C PHE A 269 15.06 9.80 -16.69
N ILE A 270 14.99 8.49 -16.93
CA ILE A 270 15.56 7.46 -16.03
C ILE A 270 17.07 7.69 -15.86
N ALA A 271 17.80 7.89 -16.97
CA ALA A 271 19.24 8.15 -16.93
C ALA A 271 19.57 9.45 -16.16
N ALA A 272 18.80 10.52 -16.37
CA ALA A 272 18.95 11.79 -15.67
C ALA A 272 18.70 11.65 -14.17
N VAL A 273 17.66 10.91 -13.77
CA VAL A 273 17.37 10.63 -12.35
C VAL A 273 18.49 9.83 -11.72
N ILE A 274 18.99 8.78 -12.37
CA ILE A 274 20.14 7.99 -11.86
C ILE A 274 21.37 8.89 -11.69
N ALA A 275 21.68 9.71 -12.69
CA ALA A 275 22.80 10.65 -12.62
C ALA A 275 22.64 11.66 -11.47
N LEU A 276 21.42 12.19 -11.27
CA LEU A 276 21.10 13.12 -10.19
C LEU A 276 21.25 12.47 -8.81
N LEU A 277 20.79 11.24 -8.64
CA LEU A 277 20.92 10.49 -7.39
C LEU A 277 22.40 10.21 -7.08
N ILE A 278 23.18 9.76 -8.06
CA ILE A 278 24.63 9.54 -7.91
C ILE A 278 25.34 10.85 -7.55
N ALA A 279 25.04 11.93 -8.26
CA ALA A 279 25.61 13.26 -8.01
C ALA A 279 25.23 13.75 -6.61
N GLY A 280 23.98 13.57 -6.19
CA GLY A 280 23.47 13.92 -4.87
C GLY A 280 24.17 13.16 -3.74
N ILE A 281 24.33 11.84 -3.88
CA ILE A 281 25.09 11.02 -2.92
C ILE A 281 26.53 11.52 -2.85
N ARG A 282 27.23 11.66 -3.99
CA ARG A 282 28.61 12.16 -4.02
C ARG A 282 28.74 13.56 -3.40
N TYR A 283 27.80 14.44 -3.68
CA TYR A 283 27.76 15.79 -3.10
C TYR A 283 27.58 15.74 -1.58
N SER A 284 26.64 14.93 -1.08
CA SER A 284 26.41 14.77 0.36
C SER A 284 27.65 14.25 1.11
N LEU A 285 28.39 13.31 0.49
CA LEU A 285 29.65 12.78 1.03
C LEU A 285 30.76 13.84 1.05
N ARG A 286 30.93 14.58 -0.05
CA ARG A 286 31.93 15.67 -0.14
C ARG A 286 31.68 16.77 0.90
N ARG A 287 30.41 17.10 1.17
CA ARG A 287 30.02 18.09 2.19
C ARG A 287 29.98 17.53 3.60
N LYS A 288 30.23 16.22 3.78
CA LYS A 288 30.09 15.49 5.06
C LYS A 288 28.72 15.71 5.73
N ASN A 289 27.68 15.95 4.93
CA ASN A 289 26.33 16.18 5.43
C ASN A 289 25.60 14.84 5.56
N VAL A 290 25.60 14.31 6.78
CA VAL A 290 25.04 13.00 7.11
C VAL A 290 23.55 12.94 6.82
N ILE A 291 22.77 13.93 7.25
CA ILE A 291 21.30 13.94 7.06
C ILE A 291 20.96 13.93 5.56
N LEU A 292 21.63 14.77 4.77
CA LEU A 292 21.43 14.81 3.32
C LEU A 292 21.78 13.46 2.68
N ASN A 293 22.86 12.82 3.12
CA ASN A 293 23.23 11.49 2.63
C ASN A 293 22.17 10.43 2.94
N TYR A 294 21.64 10.42 4.17
CA TYR A 294 20.54 9.52 4.55
C TYR A 294 19.30 9.74 3.68
N ILE A 295 18.89 10.99 3.47
CA ILE A 295 17.71 11.32 2.65
C ILE A 295 17.89 10.84 1.21
N ILE A 296 19.00 11.21 0.55
CA ILE A 296 19.22 10.85 -0.86
C ILE A 296 19.40 9.34 -1.02
N THR A 297 20.11 8.68 -0.10
CA THR A 297 20.31 7.22 -0.14
C THR A 297 19.00 6.48 0.10
N ALA A 298 18.17 6.93 1.05
CA ALA A 298 16.84 6.37 1.28
C ALA A 298 15.94 6.50 0.05
N ILE A 299 15.90 7.68 -0.58
CA ILE A 299 15.17 7.88 -1.85
C ILE A 299 15.71 6.94 -2.93
N THR A 300 17.03 6.79 -3.03
CA THR A 300 17.67 5.92 -4.03
C THR A 300 17.22 4.47 -3.86
N VAL A 301 17.30 3.92 -2.64
CA VAL A 301 16.91 2.51 -2.41
C VAL A 301 15.39 2.31 -2.53
N ILE A 302 14.57 3.31 -2.20
CA ILE A 302 13.12 3.28 -2.47
C ILE A 302 12.87 3.17 -3.98
N MET A 303 13.56 3.98 -4.78
CA MET A 303 13.43 3.94 -6.24
C MET A 303 13.94 2.63 -6.84
N ILE A 304 15.01 2.05 -6.29
CA ILE A 304 15.47 0.70 -6.67
C ILE A 304 14.36 -0.32 -6.37
N GLY A 305 13.73 -0.30 -5.20
CA GLY A 305 12.61 -1.20 -4.90
C GLY A 305 11.39 -1.00 -5.81
N HIS A 306 11.07 0.27 -6.11
CA HIS A 306 9.97 0.64 -7.00
C HIS A 306 10.22 0.25 -8.47
N SER A 307 11.48 -0.02 -8.84
CA SER A 307 11.84 -0.43 -10.21
C SER A 307 11.17 -1.74 -10.66
N SER A 308 10.60 -2.51 -9.73
CA SER A 308 9.75 -3.68 -10.05
C SER A 308 8.61 -3.35 -11.04
N TYR A 309 8.09 -2.11 -11.05
CA TYR A 309 7.09 -1.67 -12.05
C TYR A 309 7.59 -1.66 -13.49
N ALA A 310 8.90 -1.69 -13.74
CA ALA A 310 9.44 -1.88 -15.08
C ALA A 310 8.92 -3.18 -15.70
N MET A 311 8.68 -4.22 -14.89
CA MET A 311 8.10 -5.49 -15.34
C MET A 311 6.76 -5.27 -16.05
N ILE A 312 5.88 -4.44 -15.49
CA ILE A 312 4.56 -4.15 -16.07
C ILE A 312 4.70 -3.54 -17.48
N MET A 313 5.53 -2.51 -17.65
CA MET A 313 5.73 -1.89 -18.97
C MET A 313 6.38 -2.84 -19.97
N ILE A 314 7.41 -3.58 -19.55
CA ILE A 314 8.12 -4.53 -20.41
C ILE A 314 7.16 -5.63 -20.89
N ARG A 315 6.39 -6.21 -19.96
CA ARG A 315 5.41 -7.25 -20.30
C ARG A 315 4.27 -6.69 -21.12
N SER A 316 3.71 -5.53 -20.78
CA SER A 316 2.67 -4.89 -21.58
C SER A 316 3.11 -4.63 -23.03
N SER A 317 4.35 -4.20 -23.23
CA SER A 317 4.94 -4.01 -24.56
C SER A 317 5.05 -5.30 -25.38
N ALA A 318 5.20 -6.45 -24.72
CA ALA A 318 5.20 -7.77 -25.35
C ALA A 318 3.79 -8.30 -25.67
N LYS A 319 2.73 -7.55 -25.33
CA LYS A 319 1.31 -7.85 -25.61
C LYS A 319 0.87 -9.27 -25.15
N PRO A 320 1.02 -9.60 -23.85
CA PRO A 320 0.53 -10.86 -23.31
C PRO A 320 -0.99 -10.98 -23.47
N PRO A 321 -1.55 -12.22 -23.45
CA PRO A 321 -2.99 -12.44 -23.59
C PRO A 321 -3.81 -11.64 -22.59
N MET A 322 -3.38 -11.58 -21.32
CA MET A 322 -3.91 -10.69 -20.31
C MET A 322 -3.02 -9.46 -20.17
N ASN A 323 -3.52 -8.34 -20.68
CA ASN A 323 -2.82 -7.05 -20.69
C ASN A 323 -3.78 -5.93 -20.27
N GLN A 324 -4.24 -5.95 -19.02
CA GLN A 324 -5.22 -4.98 -18.55
C GLN A 324 -4.70 -3.55 -18.69
N ASN A 325 -5.53 -2.67 -19.27
CA ASN A 325 -5.23 -1.26 -19.60
C ASN A 325 -4.00 -1.00 -20.50
N ASN A 326 -3.27 -2.03 -20.93
CA ASN A 326 -2.11 -1.93 -21.82
C ASN A 326 -1.08 -0.81 -21.43
N PRO A 327 -0.50 -0.83 -20.21
CA PRO A 327 0.47 0.16 -19.73
C PRO A 327 1.86 0.04 -20.40
N SER A 328 1.92 0.21 -21.73
CA SER A 328 3.11 0.04 -22.57
C SER A 328 3.91 1.35 -22.81
N ASP A 329 3.47 2.45 -22.22
CA ASP A 329 4.19 3.73 -22.18
C ASP A 329 3.94 4.45 -20.86
N ILE A 330 4.65 5.56 -20.65
CA ILE A 330 4.63 6.29 -19.37
C ILE A 330 3.27 6.89 -19.02
N PHE A 331 2.44 7.26 -20.01
CA PHE A 331 1.13 7.85 -19.78
C PHE A 331 0.13 6.77 -19.39
N ALA A 332 0.12 5.65 -20.12
CA ALA A 332 -0.68 4.49 -19.80
C ALA A 332 -0.26 3.86 -18.46
N LEU A 333 1.04 3.83 -18.15
CA LEU A 333 1.54 3.41 -16.84
C LEU A 333 1.08 4.36 -15.73
N GLY A 334 1.14 5.67 -15.95
CA GLY A 334 0.65 6.66 -14.99
C GLY A 334 -0.84 6.46 -14.67
N TYR A 335 -1.66 6.28 -15.71
CA TYR A 335 -3.08 5.97 -15.60
C TYR A 335 -3.31 4.67 -14.79
N TYR A 336 -2.57 3.61 -15.13
CA TYR A 336 -2.62 2.30 -14.49
C TYR A 336 -2.25 2.37 -13.01
N ILE A 337 -1.07 2.90 -12.69
CA ILE A 337 -0.56 2.98 -11.32
C ILE A 337 -1.54 3.81 -10.47
N ASN A 338 -2.02 4.95 -10.97
CA ASN A 338 -2.92 5.84 -10.23
C ASN A 338 -4.37 5.36 -10.15
N MET A 339 -4.69 4.25 -10.82
CA MET A 339 -6.01 3.63 -10.84
C MET A 339 -7.11 4.61 -11.31
N GLU A 340 -6.79 5.45 -12.30
CA GLU A 340 -7.69 6.49 -12.79
C GLU A 340 -8.97 5.93 -13.42
N GLN A 341 -8.99 4.64 -13.76
CA GLN A 341 -10.20 3.94 -14.24
C GLN A 341 -11.32 3.85 -13.22
N TYR A 342 -11.03 3.87 -11.91
CA TYR A 342 -12.06 3.78 -10.86
C TYR A 342 -12.68 5.14 -10.51
N GLY A 343 -12.26 6.21 -11.18
CA GLY A 343 -12.69 7.57 -10.88
C GLY A 343 -12.11 8.11 -9.57
N SER A 344 -12.70 9.19 -9.07
CA SER A 344 -12.21 9.87 -7.87
C SER A 344 -13.31 10.09 -6.85
N ALA A 345 -13.02 9.78 -5.59
CA ALA A 345 -13.88 10.12 -4.46
C ALA A 345 -13.50 11.50 -3.89
N PRO A 346 -14.46 12.43 -3.71
CA PRO A 346 -14.20 13.68 -3.00
C PRO A 346 -13.97 13.41 -1.50
N LEU A 347 -12.71 13.39 -1.06
CA LEU A 347 -12.35 13.05 0.32
C LEU A 347 -12.60 14.18 1.32
N VAL A 348 -12.33 15.43 0.93
CA VAL A 348 -12.39 16.60 1.84
C VAL A 348 -13.56 17.51 1.53
N PHE A 349 -13.82 17.79 0.26
CA PHE A 349 -14.90 18.67 -0.18
C PHE A 349 -15.38 18.22 -1.55
N GLY A 350 -16.68 18.31 -1.80
CA GLY A 350 -17.25 17.97 -3.10
C GLY A 350 -18.77 17.75 -3.07
N PRO A 351 -19.33 17.29 -4.19
CA PRO A 351 -20.77 17.19 -4.39
C PRO A 351 -21.39 15.98 -3.69
N TYR A 352 -22.67 16.10 -3.35
CA TYR A 352 -23.55 14.95 -3.16
C TYR A 352 -23.93 14.30 -4.50
N TYR A 353 -24.44 13.07 -4.44
CA TYR A 353 -24.92 12.32 -5.60
C TYR A 353 -26.00 13.08 -6.40
N SER A 354 -26.85 13.86 -5.72
CA SER A 354 -27.95 14.60 -6.34
C SER A 354 -27.54 15.96 -6.91
N ALA A 355 -26.26 16.33 -6.88
CA ALA A 355 -25.81 17.63 -7.37
C ALA A 355 -25.96 17.73 -8.91
N PRO A 356 -26.69 18.71 -9.46
CA PRO A 356 -26.77 18.87 -10.91
C PRO A 356 -25.43 19.37 -11.46
N ALA A 357 -25.04 18.87 -12.64
CA ALA A 357 -23.90 19.44 -13.36
C ALA A 357 -24.30 20.79 -13.97
N VAL A 358 -23.46 21.81 -13.75
CA VAL A 358 -23.68 23.18 -14.25
C VAL A 358 -22.74 23.57 -15.38
N ASP A 359 -21.60 22.88 -15.50
CA ASP A 359 -20.58 23.12 -16.52
C ASP A 359 -19.79 21.84 -16.76
N VAL A 360 -19.18 21.69 -17.94
CA VAL A 360 -18.37 20.55 -18.34
C VAL A 360 -17.07 21.06 -18.94
N LYS A 361 -15.94 20.64 -18.37
CA LYS A 361 -14.61 20.97 -18.87
C LYS A 361 -13.94 19.75 -19.47
N ASN A 362 -13.20 19.93 -20.56
CA ASN A 362 -12.36 18.89 -21.11
C ASN A 362 -11.04 18.82 -20.35
N LYS A 363 -10.78 17.69 -19.68
CA LYS A 363 -9.54 17.43 -18.97
C LYS A 363 -8.70 16.41 -19.74
N VAL A 364 -7.42 16.75 -19.98
CA VAL A 364 -6.46 15.82 -20.57
C VAL A 364 -6.40 14.59 -19.68
N SER A 365 -6.71 13.43 -20.26
CA SER A 365 -6.87 12.17 -19.54
C SER A 365 -5.83 11.12 -19.94
N GLY A 366 -4.95 11.46 -20.87
CA GLY A 366 -3.88 10.60 -21.37
C GLY A 366 -3.46 11.02 -22.78
N TYR A 367 -2.62 10.19 -23.40
CA TYR A 367 -2.07 10.45 -24.72
C TYR A 367 -2.15 9.18 -25.57
N ASN A 368 -2.54 9.33 -26.83
CA ASN A 368 -2.53 8.29 -27.85
C ASN A 368 -1.29 8.43 -28.73
N LYS A 369 -0.76 7.31 -29.22
CA LYS A 369 0.32 7.27 -30.20
C LYS A 369 -0.25 7.43 -31.61
N VAL A 370 0.04 8.55 -32.27
CA VAL A 370 -0.44 8.89 -33.62
C VAL A 370 0.74 9.40 -34.44
N ASP A 371 1.04 8.76 -35.57
CA ASP A 371 2.06 9.20 -36.55
C ASP A 371 3.42 9.60 -35.95
N GLY A 372 3.90 8.83 -34.97
CA GLY A 372 5.18 9.07 -34.28
C GLY A 372 5.13 10.13 -33.18
N LYS A 373 3.95 10.62 -32.79
CA LYS A 373 3.73 11.62 -31.74
C LYS A 373 2.68 11.17 -30.73
N TYR A 374 2.70 11.82 -29.57
CA TYR A 374 1.67 11.67 -28.54
C TYR A 374 0.60 12.76 -28.67
N GLU A 375 -0.63 12.37 -28.94
CA GLU A 375 -1.78 13.27 -29.02
C GLU A 375 -2.68 13.13 -27.79
N PRO A 376 -3.06 14.24 -27.12
CA PRO A 376 -3.88 14.17 -25.91
C PRO A 376 -5.31 13.74 -26.23
N TYR A 377 -5.90 12.88 -25.41
CA TYR A 377 -7.34 12.66 -25.38
C TYR A 377 -7.96 13.26 -24.11
N PHE A 378 -9.24 13.61 -24.20
CA PHE A 378 -9.94 14.35 -23.16
C PHE A 378 -11.11 13.56 -22.60
N ARG A 379 -11.36 13.69 -21.29
CA ARG A 379 -12.61 13.25 -20.65
C ARG A 379 -13.34 14.45 -20.06
N PRO A 380 -14.67 14.40 -19.97
CA PRO A 380 -15.45 15.44 -19.34
C PRO A 380 -15.20 15.46 -17.83
N GLU A 381 -14.91 16.64 -17.30
CA GLU A 381 -14.86 16.96 -15.88
C GLU A 381 -16.03 17.89 -15.56
N TYR A 382 -17.00 17.36 -14.83
CA TYR A 382 -18.22 18.08 -14.50
C TYR A 382 -18.00 19.00 -13.31
N LYS A 383 -18.46 20.24 -13.42
CA LYS A 383 -18.66 21.13 -12.29
C LYS A 383 -20.11 21.05 -11.81
N TYR A 384 -20.29 21.15 -10.51
CA TYR A 384 -21.58 20.97 -9.88
C TYR A 384 -22.08 22.26 -9.24
N ASP A 385 -23.39 22.32 -9.01
CA ASP A 385 -24.00 23.42 -8.28
C ASP A 385 -23.52 23.42 -6.82
N ASN A 386 -22.83 24.50 -6.42
CA ASN A 386 -22.25 24.68 -5.10
C ASN A 386 -23.27 24.48 -3.94
N ARG A 387 -24.58 24.63 -4.19
CA ARG A 387 -25.63 24.39 -3.18
C ARG A 387 -25.74 22.92 -2.75
N PHE A 388 -25.21 22.01 -3.56
CA PHE A 388 -25.20 20.56 -3.32
C PHE A 388 -23.81 20.04 -2.94
N GLU A 389 -22.86 20.94 -2.70
CA GLU A 389 -21.52 20.58 -2.24
C GLU A 389 -21.43 20.66 -0.72
N THR A 390 -20.56 19.83 -0.14
CA THR A 390 -20.34 19.79 1.29
C THR A 390 -18.89 19.47 1.63
N VAL A 391 -18.52 19.73 2.87
CA VAL A 391 -17.30 19.18 3.47
C VAL A 391 -17.56 17.71 3.79
N PHE A 392 -16.57 16.86 3.54
CA PHE A 392 -16.61 15.43 3.82
C PHE A 392 -17.82 14.69 3.19
N PRO A 393 -18.02 14.76 1.87
CA PRO A 393 -19.14 14.09 1.20
C PRO A 393 -18.93 12.57 1.17
N ARG A 394 -19.77 11.82 1.87
CA ARG A 394 -19.79 10.35 1.87
C ARG A 394 -20.87 9.77 0.95
N MET A 395 -21.89 10.56 0.64
CA MET A 395 -22.98 10.22 -0.30
C MET A 395 -22.77 10.93 -1.65
N TYR A 396 -21.66 10.66 -2.34
CA TYR A 396 -21.23 11.41 -3.53
C TYR A 396 -21.47 10.67 -4.86
N SER A 397 -21.59 9.33 -4.82
CA SER A 397 -21.65 8.51 -6.04
C SER A 397 -22.97 8.69 -6.77
N ARG A 398 -22.90 8.90 -8.09
CA ARG A 398 -24.07 9.05 -8.96
C ARG A 398 -24.56 7.76 -9.58
N ASP A 399 -23.91 6.65 -9.22
CA ASP A 399 -24.37 5.33 -9.59
C ASP A 399 -25.79 5.11 -9.03
N PRO A 400 -26.79 4.79 -9.88
CA PRO A 400 -28.16 4.53 -9.43
C PRO A 400 -28.25 3.50 -8.30
N ASP A 401 -27.41 2.47 -8.33
CA ASP A 401 -27.40 1.41 -7.31
C ASP A 401 -26.90 1.94 -5.94
N HIS A 402 -26.08 2.98 -5.95
CA HIS A 402 -25.59 3.62 -4.72
C HIS A 402 -26.64 4.54 -4.10
N GLU A 403 -27.51 5.16 -4.90
CA GLU A 403 -28.58 6.03 -4.38
C GLU A 403 -29.56 5.23 -3.50
N GLU A 404 -29.92 4.02 -3.90
CA GLU A 404 -30.77 3.14 -3.09
C GLU A 404 -30.09 2.80 -1.75
N ALA A 405 -28.82 2.41 -1.78
CA ALA A 405 -28.05 2.12 -0.56
C ALA A 405 -27.94 3.36 0.34
N TYR A 406 -27.72 4.54 -0.23
CA TYR A 406 -27.73 5.80 0.50
C TYR A 406 -29.05 6.02 1.23
N ASN A 407 -30.18 5.82 0.55
CA ASN A 407 -31.50 5.97 1.14
C ASN A 407 -31.76 4.94 2.24
N PHE A 408 -31.36 3.68 2.06
CA PHE A 408 -31.49 2.63 3.07
C PHE A 408 -30.68 2.93 4.34
N TRP A 409 -29.39 3.23 4.19
CA TRP A 409 -28.49 3.41 5.33
C TRP A 409 -28.64 4.77 6.01
N ALA A 410 -28.89 5.83 5.24
CA ALA A 410 -29.02 7.19 5.75
C ALA A 410 -30.46 7.58 6.09
N GLY A 411 -31.48 6.92 5.55
CA GLY A 411 -32.88 7.34 5.68
C GLY A 411 -33.09 8.75 5.10
N THR A 412 -32.59 9.00 3.88
CA THR A 412 -32.54 10.32 3.25
C THR A 412 -33.94 10.89 3.04
N LYS A 413 -34.23 12.01 3.70
CA LYS A 413 -35.37 12.90 3.42
C LYS A 413 -34.90 14.16 2.68
N GLY A 414 -33.69 14.62 3.03
CA GLY A 414 -32.99 15.71 2.37
C GLY A 414 -33.69 17.07 2.39
N LYS A 415 -33.02 18.07 1.81
CA LYS A 415 -33.55 19.39 1.48
C LYS A 415 -33.98 19.41 0.02
N LYS A 416 -35.19 19.87 -0.25
CA LYS A 416 -35.72 20.00 -1.61
C LYS A 416 -35.26 21.32 -2.22
N TYR A 417 -34.65 21.24 -3.40
CA TYR A 417 -34.27 22.40 -4.19
C TYR A 417 -34.93 22.32 -5.57
N THR A 418 -35.64 23.38 -5.95
CA THR A 418 -36.18 23.50 -7.30
C THR A 418 -35.14 24.15 -8.19
N ILE A 419 -34.72 23.44 -9.23
CA ILE A 419 -33.77 23.91 -10.23
C ILE A 419 -34.51 24.08 -11.55
N THR A 420 -34.23 25.17 -12.24
CA THR A 420 -34.74 25.42 -13.59
C THR A 420 -33.67 24.96 -14.57
N SER A 421 -33.97 23.94 -15.37
CA SER A 421 -33.13 23.47 -16.47
C SER A 421 -33.79 23.80 -17.80
N GLY A 422 -33.05 23.70 -18.91
CA GLY A 422 -33.61 23.85 -20.27
C GLY A 422 -34.78 22.90 -20.57
N SER A 423 -34.91 21.80 -19.80
CA SER A 423 -36.00 20.83 -19.87
C SER A 423 -37.16 21.10 -18.87
N GLY A 424 -37.20 22.27 -18.22
CA GLY A 424 -38.22 22.66 -17.23
C GLY A 424 -37.74 22.68 -15.77
N LYS A 425 -38.68 22.90 -14.83
CA LYS A 425 -38.42 22.90 -13.38
C LYS A 425 -38.36 21.47 -12.85
N ARG A 426 -37.26 21.11 -12.19
CA ARG A 426 -37.08 19.82 -11.50
C ARG A 426 -36.78 20.07 -10.02
N THR A 427 -37.38 19.27 -9.15
CA THR A 427 -37.10 19.29 -7.71
C THR A 427 -36.11 18.19 -7.38
N LEU A 428 -34.92 18.56 -6.92
CA LEU A 428 -33.90 17.61 -6.47
C LEU A 428 -33.88 17.56 -4.94
N VAL A 429 -33.61 16.36 -4.41
CA VAL A 429 -33.44 16.14 -2.97
C VAL A 429 -31.95 16.09 -2.65
N CYS A 430 -31.46 17.10 -1.96
CA CYS A 430 -30.08 17.16 -1.48
C CYS A 430 -29.99 16.53 -0.08
N PRO A 431 -29.12 15.55 0.17
CA PRO A 431 -28.87 15.08 1.52
C PRO A 431 -28.46 16.22 2.45
N THR A 432 -28.91 16.14 3.69
CA THR A 432 -28.39 16.96 4.78
C THR A 432 -27.04 16.43 5.24
N PHE A 433 -26.23 17.29 5.85
CA PHE A 433 -24.95 16.85 6.43
C PHE A 433 -25.15 15.78 7.53
N GLY A 434 -26.27 15.83 8.26
CA GLY A 434 -26.61 14.80 9.25
C GLY A 434 -26.90 13.43 8.62
N GLU A 435 -27.59 13.39 7.49
CA GLU A 435 -27.82 12.15 6.72
C GLU A 435 -26.50 11.62 6.14
N ASN A 436 -25.64 12.51 5.64
CA ASN A 436 -24.29 12.17 5.20
C ASN A 436 -23.45 11.51 6.30
N LEU A 437 -23.44 12.07 7.51
CA LEU A 437 -22.76 11.46 8.65
C LEU A 437 -23.45 10.18 9.12
N ARG A 438 -24.78 10.08 9.04
CA ARG A 438 -25.49 8.84 9.37
C ARG A 438 -25.07 7.71 8.44
N PHE A 439 -24.96 7.98 7.13
CA PHE A 439 -24.42 7.03 6.16
C PHE A 439 -22.99 6.62 6.52
N PHE A 440 -22.11 7.59 6.81
CA PHE A 440 -20.74 7.35 7.24
C PHE A 440 -20.68 6.37 8.41
N PHE A 441 -21.36 6.68 9.51
CA PHE A 441 -21.27 5.90 10.73
C PHE A 441 -21.97 4.55 10.64
N ARG A 442 -23.17 4.47 10.05
CA ARG A 442 -23.93 3.21 9.96
C ARG A 442 -23.33 2.25 8.94
N TYR A 443 -23.05 2.75 7.74
CA TYR A 443 -22.57 1.90 6.66
C TYR A 443 -21.05 1.82 6.62
N GLN A 444 -20.35 2.94 6.40
CA GLN A 444 -18.90 2.89 6.13
C GLN A 444 -18.09 2.49 7.37
N THR A 445 -18.39 3.08 8.54
CA THR A 445 -17.70 2.74 9.79
C THR A 445 -18.30 1.49 10.42
N GLY A 446 -19.62 1.40 10.57
CA GLY A 446 -20.29 0.28 11.22
C GLY A 446 -20.23 -0.99 10.38
N PHE A 447 -21.01 -1.04 9.30
CA PHE A 447 -21.21 -2.25 8.50
C PHE A 447 -19.98 -2.67 7.67
N MET A 448 -19.26 -1.71 7.05
CA MET A 448 -18.13 -2.02 6.18
C MET A 448 -16.81 -2.19 6.92
N TYR A 449 -16.57 -1.50 8.04
CA TYR A 449 -15.29 -1.58 8.74
C TYR A 449 -15.38 -2.35 10.07
N LEU A 450 -16.17 -1.84 11.02
CA LEU A 450 -16.26 -2.41 12.36
C LEU A 450 -16.78 -3.85 12.35
N ARG A 451 -17.69 -4.20 11.43
CA ARG A 451 -18.14 -5.58 11.25
C ARG A 451 -16.97 -6.54 10.96
N TYR A 452 -16.17 -6.27 9.93
CA TYR A 452 -15.02 -7.12 9.59
C TYR A 452 -13.94 -7.07 10.66
N PHE A 453 -13.71 -5.91 11.28
CA PHE A 453 -12.82 -5.83 12.43
C PHE A 453 -13.28 -6.75 13.56
N MET A 454 -14.57 -6.71 13.93
CA MET A 454 -15.14 -7.55 14.98
C MET A 454 -15.21 -9.03 14.61
N TRP A 455 -15.28 -9.40 13.33
CA TRP A 455 -15.20 -10.81 12.92
C TRP A 455 -13.91 -11.48 13.41
N ASN A 456 -12.82 -10.72 13.55
CA ASN A 456 -11.56 -11.22 14.07
C ASN A 456 -11.57 -11.51 15.58
N PHE A 457 -12.52 -10.95 16.35
CA PHE A 457 -12.52 -11.02 17.82
C PHE A 457 -13.80 -11.58 18.44
N ALA A 458 -14.94 -11.36 17.81
CA ALA A 458 -16.25 -11.77 18.28
C ALA A 458 -16.94 -12.80 17.35
N GLY A 459 -16.37 -13.06 16.17
CA GLY A 459 -16.92 -14.02 15.20
C GLY A 459 -17.91 -13.38 14.20
N ARG A 460 -18.30 -14.17 13.18
CA ARG A 460 -19.10 -13.70 12.03
C ARG A 460 -20.62 -13.64 12.27
N GLN A 461 -21.13 -14.37 13.27
CA GLN A 461 -22.57 -14.59 13.49
C GLN A 461 -23.25 -13.63 14.48
N ASN A 462 -22.61 -12.52 14.86
CA ASN A 462 -23.20 -11.57 15.81
C ASN A 462 -24.11 -10.52 15.16
#